data_AF-A0A0C3PZG2-F1
#
_entry.id   AF-A0A0C3PZG2-F1
#
_cell.length_a   1.000
_cell.length_b   1.000
_cell.length_c   1.000
_cell.angle_alpha   90.00
_cell.angle_beta   90.00
_cell.angle_gamma   90.00
#
_symmetry.space_group_name_H-M   'P 1'
#
loop_
_entity.id
_entity.type
_entity.pdbx_description
1 polymer ?
#
loop_
_entity_poly.entity_id
_entity_poly.type
_entity_poly.pdbx_seq_one_letter_code
_entity_poly.pdbx_strand_id
1 'polypeptide(L)'
;MPASSSSSSRALNAILPLITSNQPYEAHQKARTFASRYAKSGQYDTAIDVLFQSARELLKTGQQGSGTDLACYLIDVYESKGESVNDDSRGKLTQLIALTGSSGTWRKTIIDRAIAWSAKHGTCPLGDQDLHHYIGELLYKDGAFDAAEPHLLAAGKRDSARLLAQIFAEWVETGGTPGNFALRGTLPYLESGNILAAKTFIMQFVNKLIPVRPSLASPLQSSRISVDDSSEVVFTSDSAVNFCQLAVLTCQRANGEKNKVARESWVRLCGTYQAKGGIPASKEVRAALQAIATLYFAIPPPRTQPDNPFGAMLSSMLGGAPTGAPERRVLSPGLNKPQTLGLD
;
A
#
# COMPACT_ATOMS: atom_id res chain seq x y z
N MET A 1 40.42 5.12 -14.80
CA MET A 1 40.49 3.98 -13.89
C MET A 1 39.41 4.15 -12.84
N PRO A 2 38.60 3.13 -12.50
CA PRO A 2 37.67 3.25 -11.39
C PRO A 2 38.51 3.42 -10.11
N ALA A 3 38.20 4.43 -9.31
CA ALA A 3 38.86 4.65 -8.04
C ALA A 3 38.65 3.40 -7.17
N SER A 4 39.73 2.83 -6.62
CA SER A 4 39.64 1.70 -5.69
C SER A 4 38.68 2.06 -4.56
N SER A 5 37.61 1.28 -4.36
CA SER A 5 36.66 1.49 -3.27
C SER A 5 37.42 1.51 -1.95
N SER A 6 37.50 2.66 -1.27
CA SER A 6 38.16 2.69 0.03
C SER A 6 37.31 1.93 1.04
N SER A 7 37.96 1.07 1.82
CA SER A 7 37.28 0.29 2.85
C SER A 7 36.69 1.21 3.92
N SER A 8 35.43 0.96 4.29
CA SER A 8 34.73 1.61 5.39
C SER A 8 35.38 1.33 6.76
N SER A 9 36.21 0.28 6.86
CA SER A 9 36.83 -0.16 8.13
C SER A 9 37.59 0.96 8.83
N ARG A 10 38.28 1.84 8.10
CA ARG A 10 39.01 2.96 8.71
C ARG A 10 38.06 3.92 9.43
N ALA A 11 36.94 4.27 8.81
CA ALA A 11 35.95 5.14 9.41
C ALA A 11 35.24 4.46 10.57
N LEU A 12 34.81 3.21 10.39
CA LEU A 12 34.11 2.43 11.42
C LEU A 12 34.97 2.19 12.67
N ASN A 13 36.26 1.86 12.51
CA ASN A 13 37.20 1.72 13.62
C ASN A 13 37.40 3.03 14.40
N ALA A 14 37.09 4.18 13.79
CA ALA A 14 37.18 5.48 14.45
C ALA A 14 35.85 5.93 15.08
N ILE A 15 34.71 5.31 14.71
CA ILE A 15 33.35 5.66 15.14
C ILE A 15 32.83 4.69 16.19
N LEU A 16 32.83 3.39 15.90
CA LEU A 16 32.17 2.38 16.74
C LEU A 16 32.73 2.33 18.17
N PRO A 17 34.05 2.48 18.42
CA PRO A 17 34.57 2.54 19.79
C PRO A 17 34.00 3.70 20.62
N LEU A 18 33.71 4.85 20.00
CA LEU A 18 33.12 6.00 20.71
C LEU A 18 31.73 5.67 21.25
N ILE A 19 30.94 4.86 20.53
CA ILE A 19 29.64 4.38 21.00
C ILE A 19 29.83 3.49 22.23
N THR A 20 30.78 2.54 22.16
CA THR A 20 31.08 1.65 23.30
C THR A 20 31.66 2.37 24.51
N SER A 21 32.33 3.51 24.30
CA SER A 21 32.89 4.36 25.35
C SER A 21 31.93 5.45 25.84
N ASN A 22 30.62 5.33 25.55
CA ASN A 22 29.57 6.27 25.96
C ASN A 22 29.80 7.72 25.48
N GLN A 23 30.31 7.87 24.26
CA GLN A 23 30.48 9.14 23.54
C GLN A 23 29.63 9.17 22.25
N PRO A 24 28.29 9.05 22.36
CA PRO A 24 27.40 8.87 21.21
C PRO A 24 27.30 10.13 20.34
N TYR A 25 27.45 11.32 20.92
CA TYR A 25 27.43 12.58 20.17
C TYR A 25 28.66 12.69 19.25
N GLU A 26 29.84 12.39 19.79
CA GLU A 26 31.10 12.39 19.04
C GLU A 26 31.08 11.33 17.94
N ALA A 27 30.55 10.13 18.25
CA ALA A 27 30.34 9.07 17.26
C ALA A 27 29.46 9.55 16.10
N HIS A 28 28.33 10.20 16.43
CA HIS A 28 27.39 10.74 15.46
C HIS A 28 28.02 11.81 14.56
N GLN A 29 28.68 12.81 15.12
CA GLN A 29 29.34 13.87 14.35
C GLN A 29 30.45 13.32 13.44
N LYS A 30 31.21 12.34 13.95
CA LYS A 30 32.27 11.69 13.17
C LYS A 30 31.70 10.86 12.02
N ALA A 31 30.61 10.13 12.24
CA ALA A 31 29.92 9.38 11.18
C ALA A 31 29.44 10.31 10.05
N ARG A 32 28.77 11.43 10.38
CA ARG A 32 28.34 12.45 9.40
C ARG A 32 29.51 13.00 8.58
N THR A 33 30.62 13.28 9.26
CA THR A 33 31.82 13.86 8.63
C THR A 33 32.47 12.89 7.63
N PHE A 34 32.66 11.62 8.02
CA PHE A 34 33.19 10.60 7.12
C PHE A 34 32.27 10.37 5.93
N ALA A 35 30.97 10.16 6.18
CA ALA A 35 29.98 9.95 5.13
C ALA A 35 29.95 11.09 4.11
N SER A 36 29.96 12.35 4.58
CA SER A 36 29.98 13.52 3.69
C SER A 36 31.22 13.56 2.80
N ARG A 37 32.40 13.24 3.36
CA ARG A 37 33.66 13.20 2.59
C ARG A 37 33.63 12.10 1.54
N TYR A 38 33.15 10.91 1.89
CA TYR A 38 33.01 9.80 0.95
C TYR A 38 32.01 10.11 -0.17
N ALA A 39 30.83 10.63 0.17
CA ALA A 39 29.82 11.02 -0.81
C ALA A 39 30.32 12.10 -1.78
N LYS A 40 31.01 13.15 -1.28
CA LYS A 40 31.62 14.21 -2.13
C LYS A 40 32.70 13.67 -3.05
N SER A 41 33.34 12.57 -2.69
CA SER A 41 34.38 11.91 -3.49
C SER A 41 33.82 10.81 -4.41
N GLY A 42 32.49 10.71 -4.55
CA GLY A 42 31.83 9.69 -5.36
C GLY A 42 31.87 8.27 -4.77
N GLN A 43 32.34 8.10 -3.53
CA GLN A 43 32.46 6.80 -2.86
C GLN A 43 31.17 6.49 -2.08
N TYR A 44 30.06 6.39 -2.82
CA TYR A 44 28.73 6.25 -2.22
C TYR A 44 28.56 4.95 -1.43
N ASP A 45 29.09 3.83 -1.92
CA ASP A 45 29.00 2.54 -1.21
C ASP A 45 29.70 2.57 0.16
N THR A 46 30.88 3.18 0.21
CA THR A 46 31.60 3.38 1.48
C THR A 46 30.82 4.30 2.41
N ALA A 47 30.19 5.36 1.90
CA ALA A 47 29.34 6.25 2.71
C ALA A 47 28.11 5.52 3.25
N ILE A 48 27.44 4.71 2.43
CA ILE A 48 26.28 3.90 2.82
C ILE A 48 26.65 2.95 3.95
N ASP A 49 27.74 2.20 3.83
CA ASP A 49 28.15 1.26 4.89
C ASP A 49 28.51 1.99 6.19
N VAL A 50 29.24 3.11 6.12
CA VAL A 50 29.55 3.92 7.31
C VAL A 50 28.28 4.42 8.00
N LEU A 51 27.33 4.97 7.25
CA LEU A 51 26.08 5.48 7.79
C LEU A 51 25.23 4.36 8.38
N PHE A 52 25.08 3.24 7.66
CA PHE A 52 24.28 2.11 8.09
C PHE A 52 24.78 1.52 9.41
N GLN A 53 26.07 1.18 9.48
CA GLN A 53 26.64 0.55 10.68
C GLN A 53 26.60 1.50 11.87
N SER A 54 26.92 2.78 11.66
CA SER A 54 26.90 3.79 12.72
C SER A 54 25.49 4.04 13.24
N ALA A 55 24.51 4.17 12.34
CA ALA A 55 23.10 4.32 12.71
C ALA A 55 22.62 3.10 13.51
N ARG A 56 22.94 1.90 13.03
CA ARG A 56 22.55 0.63 13.67
C ARG A 56 23.05 0.53 15.11
N GLU A 57 24.32 0.83 15.36
CA GLU A 57 24.89 0.74 16.71
C GLU A 57 24.41 1.88 17.64
N LEU A 58 24.14 3.08 17.11
CA LEU A 58 23.50 4.16 17.88
C LEU A 58 22.06 3.78 18.29
N LEU A 59 21.27 3.21 17.38
CA LEU A 59 19.91 2.77 17.68
C LEU A 59 19.90 1.65 18.75
N LYS A 60 20.80 0.66 18.65
CA LYS A 60 20.95 -0.41 19.66
C LYS A 60 21.27 0.12 21.07
N THR A 61 21.93 1.27 21.17
CA THR A 61 22.30 1.91 22.45
C THR A 61 21.28 2.96 22.91
N GLY A 62 20.09 3.00 22.30
CA GLY A 62 19.01 3.91 22.68
C GLY A 62 19.17 5.34 22.17
N GLN A 63 20.15 5.63 21.31
CA GLN A 63 20.41 6.95 20.74
C GLN A 63 19.53 7.19 19.52
N GLN A 64 18.20 7.21 19.74
CA GLN A 64 17.18 7.25 18.68
C GLN A 64 17.33 8.44 17.74
N GLY A 65 17.55 9.65 18.28
CA GLY A 65 17.70 10.87 17.49
C GLY A 65 18.91 10.80 16.53
N SER A 66 20.08 10.45 17.07
CA SER A 66 21.31 10.32 16.27
C SER A 66 21.23 9.19 15.25
N GLY A 67 20.68 8.03 15.64
CA GLY A 67 20.47 6.91 14.72
C GLY A 67 19.50 7.24 13.59
N THR A 68 18.41 7.97 13.89
CA THR A 68 17.42 8.40 12.91
C THR A 68 17.98 9.42 11.92
N ASP A 69 18.77 10.39 12.40
CA ASP A 69 19.46 11.35 11.54
C ASP A 69 20.39 10.64 10.54
N LEU A 70 21.21 9.70 11.03
CA LEU A 70 22.10 8.93 10.16
C LEU A 70 21.35 8.03 9.18
N ALA A 71 20.21 7.45 9.58
CA ALA A 71 19.33 6.68 8.69
C ALA A 71 18.74 7.56 7.58
N CYS A 72 18.29 8.78 7.91
CA CYS A 72 17.79 9.72 6.91
C CYS A 72 18.91 10.16 5.95
N TYR A 73 20.11 10.39 6.49
CA TYR A 73 21.27 10.73 5.67
C TYR A 73 21.68 9.57 4.75
N LEU A 74 21.54 8.31 5.19
CA LEU A 74 21.73 7.15 4.32
C LEU A 74 20.78 7.17 3.12
N ILE A 75 19.51 7.56 3.32
CA ILE A 75 18.53 7.70 2.23
C ILE A 75 18.92 8.84 1.28
N ASP A 76 19.43 9.98 1.79
CA ASP A 76 19.95 11.06 0.92
C ASP A 76 21.14 10.58 0.05
N VAL A 77 21.98 9.70 0.60
CA VAL A 77 23.08 9.09 -0.15
C VAL A 77 22.56 8.11 -1.21
N TYR A 78 21.50 7.34 -0.92
CA TYR A 78 20.81 6.53 -1.94
C TYR A 78 20.29 7.40 -3.08
N GLU A 79 19.61 8.51 -2.78
CA GLU A 79 19.13 9.44 -3.80
C GLU A 79 20.29 10.00 -4.65
N SER A 80 21.37 10.43 -4.00
CA SER A 80 22.54 11.00 -4.67
C SER A 80 23.27 9.99 -5.54
N LYS A 81 23.33 8.72 -5.12
CA LYS A 81 23.93 7.62 -5.88
C LYS A 81 23.05 7.20 -7.07
N GLY A 82 21.74 7.43 -6.99
CA GLY A 82 20.77 6.79 -7.88
C GLY A 82 20.57 5.31 -7.54
N GLU A 83 20.65 4.95 -6.25
CA GLU A 83 20.44 3.57 -5.79
C GLU A 83 19.03 3.10 -6.13
N SER A 84 18.93 1.92 -6.75
CA SER A 84 17.65 1.26 -7.04
C SER A 84 17.12 0.56 -5.80
N VAL A 85 15.80 0.46 -5.67
CA VAL A 85 15.20 -0.42 -4.66
C VAL A 85 15.52 -1.89 -4.99
N ASN A 86 16.25 -2.56 -4.10
CA ASN A 86 16.65 -3.96 -4.17
C ASN A 86 16.69 -4.60 -2.77
N ASP A 87 16.96 -5.90 -2.68
CA ASP A 87 16.96 -6.64 -1.40
C ASP A 87 17.92 -6.06 -0.37
N ASP A 88 19.10 -5.60 -0.80
CA ASP A 88 20.13 -5.07 0.09
C ASP A 88 19.76 -3.67 0.62
N SER A 89 19.39 -2.75 -0.27
CA SER A 89 18.99 -1.38 0.12
C SER A 89 17.75 -1.40 1.01
N ARG A 90 16.77 -2.24 0.68
CA ARG A 90 15.58 -2.52 1.49
C ARG A 90 15.92 -3.14 2.83
N GLY A 91 16.78 -4.17 2.85
CA GLY A 91 17.20 -4.86 4.08
C GLY A 91 17.88 -3.92 5.08
N LYS A 92 18.69 -2.97 4.61
CA LYS A 92 19.27 -1.93 5.46
C LYS A 92 18.19 -1.04 6.09
N LEU A 93 17.23 -0.56 5.30
CA LEU A 93 16.16 0.30 5.79
C LEU A 93 15.22 -0.42 6.78
N THR A 94 14.82 -1.65 6.49
CA THR A 94 13.97 -2.43 7.41
C THR A 94 14.67 -2.69 8.74
N GLN A 95 15.98 -3.00 8.73
CA GLN A 95 16.75 -3.15 9.97
C GLN A 95 16.79 -1.85 10.80
N LEU A 96 17.03 -0.70 10.17
CA LEU A 96 17.05 0.59 10.88
C LEU A 96 15.67 0.96 11.43
N ILE A 97 14.60 0.72 10.66
CA ILE A 97 13.21 0.91 11.10
C ILE A 97 12.91 0.04 12.33
N ALA A 98 13.30 -1.23 12.31
CA ALA A 98 13.10 -2.15 13.43
C ALA A 98 13.77 -1.66 14.71
N LEU A 99 15.06 -1.30 14.61
CA LEU A 99 15.89 -0.91 15.75
C LEU A 99 15.49 0.42 16.37
N THR A 100 14.79 1.27 15.63
CA THR A 100 14.31 2.56 16.16
C THR A 100 13.24 2.39 17.25
N GLY A 101 12.52 1.27 17.22
CA GLY A 101 11.45 0.97 18.19
C GLY A 101 10.19 1.80 17.96
N SER A 102 9.19 1.61 18.82
CA SER A 102 7.86 2.23 18.72
C SER A 102 7.73 3.57 19.45
N SER A 103 8.76 4.01 20.17
CA SER A 103 8.71 5.23 20.98
C SER A 103 8.87 6.50 20.14
N GLY A 104 8.00 7.47 20.38
CA GLY A 104 8.07 8.79 19.74
C GLY A 104 7.81 8.76 18.23
N THR A 105 8.32 9.76 17.52
CA THR A 105 8.09 9.94 16.08
C THR A 105 9.24 9.44 15.20
N TRP A 106 10.35 9.02 15.81
CA TRP A 106 11.60 8.67 15.13
C TRP A 106 11.42 7.62 14.04
N ARG A 107 10.74 6.51 14.36
CA ARG A 107 10.50 5.43 13.40
C ARG A 107 9.62 5.89 12.24
N LYS A 108 8.61 6.72 12.52
CA LYS A 108 7.74 7.31 11.48
C LYS A 108 8.57 8.16 10.51
N THR A 109 9.51 8.95 11.01
CA THR A 109 10.42 9.74 10.16
C THR A 109 11.20 8.86 9.18
N ILE A 110 11.78 7.75 9.65
CA ILE A 110 12.51 6.83 8.76
C ILE A 110 11.54 6.17 7.76
N ILE A 111 10.36 5.72 8.22
CA ILE A 111 9.32 5.13 7.37
C ILE A 111 8.92 6.08 6.23
N ASP A 112 8.55 7.32 6.55
CA ASP A 112 8.08 8.30 5.55
C ASP A 112 9.16 8.56 4.50
N ARG A 113 10.42 8.72 4.95
CA ARG A 113 11.58 8.93 4.07
C ARG A 113 11.87 7.71 3.20
N ALA A 114 11.80 6.51 3.76
CA ALA A 114 12.06 5.27 3.05
C ALA A 114 10.98 4.99 1.99
N ILE A 115 9.70 5.20 2.32
CA ILE A 115 8.59 5.07 1.37
C ILE A 115 8.72 6.08 0.23
N ALA A 116 8.95 7.36 0.54
CA ALA A 116 9.12 8.40 -0.47
C ALA A 116 10.29 8.10 -1.43
N TRP A 117 11.44 7.67 -0.90
CA TRP A 117 12.56 7.23 -1.73
C TRP A 117 12.17 6.03 -2.60
N SER A 118 11.54 5.01 -2.02
CA SER A 118 11.17 3.80 -2.76
C SER A 118 10.12 4.03 -3.85
N ALA A 119 9.22 5.02 -3.68
CA ALA A 119 8.24 5.41 -4.68
C ALA A 119 8.90 6.06 -5.91
N LYS A 120 10.02 6.78 -5.69
CA LYS A 120 10.78 7.48 -6.74
C LYS A 120 11.80 6.56 -7.43
N HIS A 121 12.38 5.62 -6.71
CA HIS A 121 13.49 4.78 -7.17
C HIS A 121 13.12 3.30 -7.37
N GLY A 122 11.86 2.94 -7.13
CA GLY A 122 11.31 1.60 -7.32
C GLY A 122 10.36 1.52 -8.52
N THR A 123 9.70 0.38 -8.67
CA THR A 123 8.74 0.10 -9.76
C THR A 123 7.31 0.51 -9.43
N CYS A 124 7.01 0.77 -8.16
CA CYS A 124 5.67 1.02 -7.66
C CYS A 124 5.53 2.50 -7.23
N PRO A 125 4.58 3.25 -7.81
CA PRO A 125 4.45 4.70 -7.55
C PRO A 125 3.98 5.04 -6.13
N LEU A 126 3.46 4.06 -5.39
CA LEU A 126 3.07 4.23 -3.99
C LEU A 126 4.19 3.90 -3.01
N GLY A 127 5.33 3.37 -3.48
CA GLY A 127 6.40 2.81 -2.65
C GLY A 127 6.59 1.32 -2.86
N ASP A 128 7.72 0.80 -2.36
CA ASP A 128 8.06 -0.63 -2.50
C ASP A 128 7.08 -1.54 -1.74
N GLN A 129 6.60 -2.58 -2.41
CA GLN A 129 5.55 -3.44 -1.86
C GLN A 129 5.99 -4.25 -0.64
N ASP A 130 7.24 -4.74 -0.62
CA ASP A 130 7.74 -5.53 0.50
C ASP A 130 8.10 -4.65 1.69
N LEU A 131 8.63 -3.45 1.44
CA LEU A 131 8.85 -2.45 2.46
C LEU A 131 7.53 -2.04 3.14
N HIS A 132 6.48 -1.77 2.35
CA HIS A 132 5.14 -1.52 2.87
C HIS A 132 4.60 -2.71 3.67
N HIS A 133 4.72 -3.93 3.16
CA HIS A 133 4.28 -5.14 3.87
C HIS A 133 4.98 -5.28 5.23
N TYR A 134 6.30 -5.13 5.25
CA TYR A 134 7.11 -5.18 6.46
C TYR A 134 6.68 -4.13 7.49
N ILE A 135 6.51 -2.88 7.06
CA ILE A 135 6.09 -1.78 7.94
C ILE A 135 4.69 -2.04 8.51
N GLY A 136 3.75 -2.50 7.68
CA GLY A 136 2.41 -2.88 8.12
C GLY A 136 2.43 -3.99 9.16
N GLU A 137 3.24 -5.03 8.96
CA GLU A 137 3.42 -6.11 9.94
C GLU A 137 4.05 -5.64 11.25
N LEU A 138 5.06 -4.77 11.17
CA LEU A 138 5.71 -4.19 12.35
C LEU A 138 4.73 -3.35 13.17
N LEU A 139 3.98 -2.46 12.53
CA LEU A 139 2.99 -1.60 13.19
C LEU A 139 1.83 -2.41 13.76
N TYR A 140 1.44 -3.50 13.11
CA TYR A 140 0.47 -4.44 13.66
C TYR A 140 0.95 -5.08 14.96
N LYS A 141 2.21 -5.55 15.01
CA LYS A 141 2.81 -6.14 16.21
C LYS A 141 2.85 -5.15 17.39
N ASP A 142 2.88 -3.85 17.11
CA ASP A 142 2.79 -2.79 18.12
C ASP A 142 1.35 -2.40 18.51
N GLY A 143 0.33 -3.04 17.93
CA GLY A 143 -1.08 -2.70 18.13
C GLY A 143 -1.53 -1.41 17.42
N ALA A 144 -0.69 -0.82 16.56
CA ALA A 144 -0.98 0.43 15.86
C ALA A 144 -1.77 0.18 14.57
N PHE A 145 -3.01 -0.32 14.71
CA PHE A 145 -3.82 -0.76 13.58
C PHE A 145 -4.11 0.35 12.55
N ASP A 146 -4.43 1.57 13.00
CA ASP A 146 -4.62 2.75 12.13
C ASP A 146 -3.38 3.06 11.29
N ALA A 147 -2.19 2.92 11.88
CA ALA A 147 -0.95 3.19 11.18
C ALA A 147 -0.58 2.04 10.22
N ALA A 148 -0.93 0.79 10.54
CA ALA A 148 -0.64 -0.38 9.72
C ALA A 148 -1.46 -0.44 8.42
N GLU A 149 -2.75 -0.07 8.48
CA GLU A 149 -3.69 -0.12 7.35
C GLU A 149 -3.17 0.50 6.04
N PRO A 150 -2.74 1.79 6.00
CA PRO A 150 -2.33 2.40 4.75
C PRO A 150 -1.12 1.70 4.11
N HIS A 151 -0.21 1.15 4.92
CA HIS A 151 0.91 0.38 4.39
C HIS A 151 0.47 -0.96 3.80
N LEU A 152 -0.43 -1.69 4.47
CA LEU A 152 -0.91 -2.97 3.94
C LEU A 152 -1.74 -2.80 2.66
N LEU A 153 -2.55 -1.75 2.58
CA LEU A 153 -3.27 -1.38 1.36
C LEU A 153 -2.30 -1.02 0.22
N ALA A 154 -1.31 -0.16 0.49
CA ALA A 154 -0.33 0.27 -0.50
C ALA A 154 0.58 -0.88 -0.99
N ALA A 155 0.89 -1.86 -0.13
CA ALA A 155 1.67 -3.04 -0.51
C ALA A 155 1.00 -3.83 -1.65
N GLY A 156 -0.34 -3.93 -1.66
CA GLY A 156 -1.07 -4.65 -2.71
C GLY A 156 -0.82 -6.16 -2.78
N LYS A 157 -0.04 -6.74 -1.86
CA LYS A 157 0.27 -8.18 -1.86
C LYS A 157 -0.91 -8.98 -1.31
N ARG A 158 -1.05 -10.23 -1.79
CA ARG A 158 -2.01 -11.21 -1.25
C ARG A 158 -1.84 -11.41 0.26
N ASP A 159 -0.59 -11.50 0.73
CA ASP A 159 -0.32 -11.70 2.15
C ASP A 159 -0.59 -10.43 2.96
N SER A 160 -0.39 -9.23 2.40
CA SER A 160 -0.83 -7.96 3.02
C SER A 160 -2.35 -7.90 3.17
N ALA A 161 -3.10 -8.36 2.16
CA ALA A 161 -4.55 -8.44 2.23
C ALA A 161 -5.05 -9.43 3.30
N ARG A 162 -4.37 -10.58 3.45
CA ARG A 162 -4.66 -11.55 4.52
C ARG A 162 -4.39 -10.96 5.90
N LEU A 163 -3.25 -10.27 6.07
CA LEU A 163 -2.91 -9.62 7.32
C LEU A 163 -3.88 -8.50 7.64
N LEU A 164 -4.24 -7.66 6.67
CA LEU A 164 -5.23 -6.59 6.87
C LEU A 164 -6.60 -7.14 7.31
N ALA A 165 -7.03 -8.27 6.73
CA ALA A 165 -8.25 -8.94 7.14
C ALA A 165 -8.20 -9.44 8.60
N GLN A 166 -7.02 -9.89 9.05
CA GLN A 166 -6.80 -10.25 10.44
C GLN A 166 -6.89 -9.02 11.36
N ILE A 167 -6.14 -7.96 11.03
CA ILE A 167 -6.15 -6.71 11.80
C ILE A 167 -7.56 -6.18 11.95
N PHE A 168 -8.33 -6.15 10.86
CA PHE A 168 -9.69 -5.60 10.89
C PHE A 168 -10.65 -6.51 11.65
N ALA A 169 -10.48 -7.83 11.63
CA ALA A 169 -11.29 -8.73 12.44
C ALA A 169 -11.04 -8.49 13.95
N GLU A 170 -9.77 -8.35 14.35
CA GLU A 170 -9.38 -8.04 15.74
C GLU A 170 -9.86 -6.65 16.14
N TRP A 171 -9.73 -5.66 15.26
CA TRP A 171 -10.16 -4.30 15.54
C TRP A 171 -11.67 -4.22 15.78
N VAL A 172 -12.46 -4.95 14.99
CA VAL A 172 -13.92 -5.06 15.16
C VAL A 172 -14.33 -5.61 16.53
N GLU A 173 -13.49 -6.39 17.21
CA GLU A 173 -13.73 -6.86 18.58
C GLU A 173 -13.53 -5.75 19.61
N THR A 174 -12.56 -4.85 19.36
CA THR A 174 -12.29 -3.68 20.21
C THR A 174 -13.26 -2.51 19.96
N GLY A 175 -13.94 -2.50 18.81
CA GLY A 175 -14.96 -1.51 18.46
C GLY A 175 -15.17 -1.34 16.96
N GLY A 176 -16.28 -0.70 16.58
CA GLY A 176 -16.60 -0.39 15.18
C GLY A 176 -17.51 -1.40 14.48
N THR A 177 -17.92 -1.06 13.26
CA THR A 177 -18.92 -1.83 12.50
C THR A 177 -18.24 -2.71 11.44
N PRO A 178 -18.58 -4.01 11.34
CA PRO A 178 -18.06 -4.91 10.31
C PRO A 178 -18.11 -4.33 8.90
N GLY A 179 -19.23 -3.70 8.54
CA GLY A 179 -19.45 -3.05 7.26
C GLY A 179 -18.41 -1.98 6.91
N ASN A 180 -17.99 -1.16 7.88
CA ASN A 180 -16.98 -0.12 7.66
C ASN A 180 -15.63 -0.74 7.29
N PHE A 181 -15.21 -1.75 8.04
CA PHE A 181 -13.95 -2.44 7.79
C PHE A 181 -13.97 -3.26 6.50
N ALA A 182 -15.10 -3.88 6.17
CA ALA A 182 -15.27 -4.56 4.88
C ALA A 182 -15.07 -3.60 3.71
N LEU A 183 -15.67 -2.40 3.77
CA LEU A 183 -15.51 -1.37 2.73
C LEU A 183 -14.06 -0.86 2.66
N ARG A 184 -13.46 -0.49 3.81
CA ARG A 184 -12.08 0.01 3.92
C ARG A 184 -11.05 -0.96 3.34
N GLY A 185 -11.22 -2.27 3.57
CA GLY A 185 -10.26 -3.26 3.07
C GLY A 185 -10.59 -3.80 1.68
N THR A 186 -11.78 -3.57 1.14
CA THR A 186 -12.18 -4.07 -0.20
C THR A 186 -12.05 -3.01 -1.28
N LEU A 187 -12.61 -1.81 -1.06
CA LEU A 187 -12.72 -0.79 -2.11
C LEU A 187 -11.36 -0.30 -2.62
N PRO A 188 -10.34 -0.01 -1.77
CA PRO A 188 -9.05 0.46 -2.28
C PRO A 188 -8.32 -0.58 -3.14
N TYR A 189 -8.45 -1.87 -2.83
CA TYR A 189 -7.92 -2.93 -3.70
C TYR A 189 -8.68 -3.02 -5.03
N LEU A 190 -10.00 -2.81 -5.02
CA LEU A 190 -10.75 -2.74 -6.26
C LEU A 190 -10.35 -1.51 -7.08
N GLU A 191 -10.28 -0.31 -6.49
CA GLU A 191 -9.89 0.94 -7.16
C GLU A 191 -8.49 0.89 -7.78
N SER A 192 -7.58 0.08 -7.23
CA SER A 192 -6.25 -0.15 -7.79
C SER A 192 -6.20 -1.24 -8.87
N GLY A 193 -7.33 -1.89 -9.18
CA GLY A 193 -7.40 -2.99 -10.15
C GLY A 193 -7.01 -4.36 -9.57
N ASN A 194 -6.79 -4.47 -8.26
CA ASN A 194 -6.22 -5.65 -7.61
C ASN A 194 -7.30 -6.61 -7.07
N ILE A 195 -7.91 -7.36 -7.99
CA ILE A 195 -8.95 -8.35 -7.67
C ILE A 195 -8.43 -9.44 -6.72
N LEU A 196 -7.17 -9.87 -6.88
CA LEU A 196 -6.60 -10.93 -6.04
C LEU A 196 -6.54 -10.50 -4.58
N ALA A 197 -6.04 -9.28 -4.30
CA ALA A 197 -6.00 -8.74 -2.94
C ALA A 197 -7.41 -8.49 -2.40
N ALA A 198 -8.32 -7.91 -3.20
CA ALA A 198 -9.70 -7.66 -2.77
C ALA A 198 -10.44 -8.97 -2.39
N LYS A 199 -10.36 -10.00 -3.24
CA LYS A 199 -10.93 -11.34 -2.96
C LYS A 199 -10.30 -11.97 -1.73
N THR A 200 -8.98 -11.90 -1.61
CA THR A 200 -8.27 -12.44 -0.44
C THR A 200 -8.71 -11.75 0.83
N PHE A 201 -8.75 -10.42 0.85
CA PHE A 201 -9.17 -9.64 2.02
C PHE A 201 -10.59 -10.03 2.45
N ILE A 202 -11.60 -9.88 1.57
CA ILE A 202 -13.00 -10.03 2.00
C ILE A 202 -13.31 -11.46 2.44
N MET A 203 -12.75 -12.46 1.75
CA MET A 203 -12.91 -13.87 2.11
C MET A 203 -12.29 -14.17 3.49
N GLN A 204 -11.08 -13.69 3.75
CA GLN A 204 -10.40 -13.90 5.03
C GLN A 204 -11.08 -13.13 6.15
N PHE A 205 -11.54 -11.91 5.90
CA PHE A 205 -12.24 -11.07 6.87
C PHE A 205 -13.53 -11.74 7.32
N VAL A 206 -14.37 -12.20 6.39
CA VAL A 206 -15.62 -12.91 6.71
C VAL A 206 -15.34 -14.24 7.44
N ASN A 207 -14.37 -15.03 6.98
CA ASN A 207 -14.03 -16.30 7.62
C ASN A 207 -13.50 -16.15 9.05
N LYS A 208 -12.82 -15.04 9.36
CA LYS A 208 -12.36 -14.72 10.72
C LYS A 208 -13.49 -14.16 11.58
N LEU A 209 -14.36 -13.34 11.00
CA LEU A 209 -15.38 -12.62 11.75
C LEU A 209 -16.57 -13.50 12.14
N ILE A 210 -16.99 -14.44 11.30
CA ILE A 210 -18.17 -15.30 11.56
C ILE A 210 -18.00 -16.18 12.81
N PRO A 211 -16.87 -16.89 13.03
CA PRO A 211 -16.66 -17.68 14.24
C PRO A 211 -16.69 -16.84 15.53
N VAL A 212 -16.14 -15.62 15.47
CA VAL A 212 -16.03 -14.70 16.60
C VAL A 212 -17.34 -13.97 16.88
N ARG A 213 -18.13 -13.72 15.83
CA ARG A 213 -19.44 -13.06 15.92
C ARG A 213 -20.51 -13.84 15.16
N PRO A 214 -20.99 -14.98 15.69
CA PRO A 214 -21.98 -15.82 15.01
C PRO A 214 -23.29 -15.09 14.69
N SER A 215 -23.67 -14.09 15.49
CA SER A 215 -24.85 -13.24 15.24
C SER A 215 -24.78 -12.41 13.95
N LEU A 216 -23.59 -12.30 13.35
CA LEU A 216 -23.42 -11.68 12.04
C LEU A 216 -23.91 -12.57 10.90
N ALA A 217 -23.91 -13.91 11.06
CA ALA A 217 -24.49 -14.80 10.07
C ALA A 217 -26.01 -14.61 10.03
N SER A 218 -26.57 -14.48 8.82
CA SER A 218 -28.01 -14.30 8.66
C SER A 218 -28.75 -15.59 8.99
N PRO A 219 -29.80 -15.56 9.84
CA PRO A 219 -30.59 -16.76 10.12
C PRO A 219 -31.38 -17.24 8.89
N LEU A 220 -31.55 -16.37 7.88
CA LEU A 220 -32.27 -16.68 6.64
C LEU A 220 -31.49 -17.63 5.70
N GLN A 221 -30.17 -17.77 5.91
CA GLN A 221 -29.33 -18.66 5.14
C GLN A 221 -28.17 -19.15 6.01
N SER A 222 -28.32 -20.36 6.54
CA SER A 222 -27.35 -20.95 7.46
C SER A 222 -26.13 -21.55 6.76
N SER A 223 -26.24 -21.82 5.46
CA SER A 223 -25.16 -22.43 4.66
C SER A 223 -24.43 -21.40 3.79
N ARG A 224 -23.16 -21.67 3.45
CA ARG A 224 -22.43 -20.85 2.47
C ARG A 224 -23.08 -21.01 1.11
N ILE A 225 -23.30 -19.90 0.41
CA ILE A 225 -23.87 -19.89 -0.95
C ILE A 225 -22.72 -20.09 -1.94
N SER A 226 -22.67 -21.24 -2.61
CA SER A 226 -21.74 -21.45 -3.72
C SER A 226 -22.14 -20.59 -4.92
N VAL A 227 -21.16 -19.85 -5.46
CA VAL A 227 -21.34 -19.00 -6.66
C VAL A 227 -20.68 -19.65 -7.87
N ASP A 228 -19.54 -20.32 -7.66
CA ASP A 228 -18.83 -21.16 -8.61
C ASP A 228 -17.93 -22.15 -7.84
N ASP A 229 -17.20 -22.99 -8.56
CA ASP A 229 -16.30 -24.01 -7.99
C ASP A 229 -15.17 -23.44 -7.09
N SER A 230 -14.94 -22.13 -7.12
CA SER A 230 -13.83 -21.45 -6.43
C SER A 230 -14.26 -20.28 -5.52
N SER A 231 -15.57 -20.05 -5.40
CA SER A 231 -16.10 -18.85 -4.75
C SER A 231 -17.39 -19.13 -4.00
N GLU A 232 -17.41 -18.74 -2.73
CA GLU A 232 -18.56 -18.84 -1.83
C GLU A 232 -18.86 -17.50 -1.18
N VAL A 233 -20.12 -17.30 -0.80
CA VAL A 233 -20.58 -16.10 -0.08
C VAL A 233 -21.27 -16.53 1.20
N VAL A 234 -20.98 -15.83 2.29
CA VAL A 234 -21.74 -15.94 3.54
C VAL A 234 -22.78 -14.83 3.58
N PHE A 235 -24.06 -15.18 3.70
CA PHE A 235 -25.10 -14.18 3.87
C PHE A 235 -25.06 -13.65 5.30
N THR A 236 -24.77 -12.36 5.47
CA THR A 236 -24.65 -11.71 6.77
C THR A 236 -25.83 -10.78 7.07
N SER A 237 -26.03 -10.45 8.34
CA SER A 237 -26.97 -9.39 8.76
C SER A 237 -26.46 -7.98 8.44
N ASP A 238 -25.14 -7.79 8.27
CA ASP A 238 -24.54 -6.53 7.82
C ASP A 238 -24.62 -6.40 6.29
N SER A 239 -25.28 -5.33 5.80
CA SER A 239 -25.47 -5.11 4.37
C SER A 239 -24.19 -4.74 3.63
N ALA A 240 -23.26 -4.01 4.26
CA ALA A 240 -22.02 -3.61 3.61
C ALA A 240 -21.04 -4.79 3.45
N VAL A 241 -21.05 -5.74 4.39
CA VAL A 241 -20.28 -7.00 4.26
C VAL A 241 -20.79 -7.84 3.08
N ASN A 242 -22.12 -7.99 2.96
CA ASN A 242 -22.73 -8.66 1.79
C ASN A 242 -22.38 -7.95 0.48
N PHE A 243 -22.47 -6.63 0.46
CA PHE A 243 -22.11 -5.83 -0.70
C PHE A 243 -20.66 -6.07 -1.13
N CYS A 244 -19.70 -6.04 -0.20
CA CYS A 244 -18.28 -6.22 -0.53
C CYS A 244 -17.99 -7.60 -1.14
N GLN A 245 -18.58 -8.67 -0.59
CA GLN A 245 -18.45 -10.03 -1.15
C GLN A 245 -18.95 -10.07 -2.60
N LEU A 246 -20.14 -9.52 -2.87
CA LEU A 246 -20.74 -9.49 -4.20
C LEU A 246 -20.01 -8.54 -5.16
N ALA A 247 -19.50 -7.41 -4.66
CA ALA A 247 -18.77 -6.42 -5.44
C ALA A 247 -17.50 -7.02 -6.05
N VAL A 248 -16.72 -7.77 -5.25
CA VAL A 248 -15.53 -8.48 -5.73
C VAL A 248 -15.89 -9.50 -6.80
N LEU A 249 -16.93 -10.31 -6.57
CA LEU A 249 -17.36 -11.34 -7.52
C LEU A 249 -17.86 -10.74 -8.85
N THR A 250 -18.50 -9.58 -8.79
CA THR A 250 -18.96 -8.85 -9.96
C THR A 250 -17.78 -8.25 -10.73
N CYS A 251 -16.81 -7.64 -10.04
CA CYS A 251 -15.61 -7.09 -10.66
C CYS A 251 -14.72 -8.19 -11.27
N GLN A 252 -14.64 -9.36 -10.65
CA GLN A 252 -13.91 -10.52 -11.19
C GLN A 252 -14.46 -10.99 -12.55
N ARG A 253 -15.76 -10.77 -12.80
CA ARG A 253 -16.44 -11.15 -14.06
C ARG A 253 -16.50 -9.99 -15.06
N ALA A 254 -15.96 -8.83 -14.72
CA ALA A 254 -16.00 -7.67 -15.58
C ALA A 254 -15.13 -7.87 -16.83
N ASN A 255 -15.51 -7.21 -17.93
CA ASN A 255 -14.75 -7.21 -19.18
C ASN A 255 -15.01 -5.90 -19.95
N GLY A 256 -14.98 -4.77 -19.24
CA GLY A 256 -15.37 -3.47 -19.78
C GLY A 256 -16.76 -3.52 -20.42
N GLU A 257 -16.86 -2.98 -21.64
CA GLU A 257 -18.11 -2.96 -22.42
C GLU A 257 -18.56 -4.34 -22.92
N LYS A 258 -17.64 -5.31 -23.00
CA LYS A 258 -17.88 -6.60 -23.64
C LYS A 258 -18.74 -7.54 -22.79
N ASN A 259 -18.81 -7.35 -21.48
CA ASN A 259 -19.67 -8.14 -20.60
C ASN A 259 -20.86 -7.31 -20.09
N LYS A 260 -21.92 -7.24 -20.91
CA LYS A 260 -23.16 -6.53 -20.59
C LYS A 260 -23.81 -7.02 -19.29
N VAL A 261 -23.79 -8.34 -19.04
CA VAL A 261 -24.38 -8.93 -17.82
C VAL A 261 -23.64 -8.47 -16.56
N ALA A 262 -22.31 -8.41 -16.59
CA ALA A 262 -21.52 -7.92 -15.46
C ALA A 262 -21.74 -6.41 -15.23
N ARG A 263 -21.86 -5.62 -16.31
CA ARG A 263 -22.19 -4.18 -16.23
C ARG A 263 -23.54 -3.95 -15.57
N GLU A 264 -24.59 -4.64 -16.04
CA GLU A 264 -25.93 -4.53 -15.48
C GLU A 264 -26.00 -5.02 -14.02
N SER A 265 -25.28 -6.11 -13.72
CA SER A 265 -25.13 -6.63 -12.36
C SER A 265 -24.48 -5.60 -11.43
N TRP A 266 -23.42 -4.92 -11.87
CA TRP A 266 -22.77 -3.86 -11.10
C TRP A 266 -23.72 -2.69 -10.81
N VAL A 267 -24.41 -2.18 -11.84
CA VAL A 267 -25.37 -1.07 -11.68
C VAL A 267 -26.48 -1.47 -10.70
N ARG A 268 -27.05 -2.68 -10.85
CA ARG A 268 -28.09 -3.19 -9.95
C ARG A 268 -27.58 -3.35 -8.51
N LEU A 269 -26.37 -3.88 -8.34
CA LEU A 269 -25.74 -4.08 -7.03
C LEU A 269 -25.55 -2.73 -6.32
N CYS A 270 -24.88 -1.78 -6.95
CA CYS A 270 -24.69 -0.45 -6.39
C CYS A 270 -26.03 0.24 -6.08
N GLY A 271 -26.96 0.26 -7.04
CA GLY A 271 -28.27 0.89 -6.84
C GLY A 271 -29.06 0.28 -5.68
N THR A 272 -29.07 -1.04 -5.55
CA THR A 272 -29.80 -1.75 -4.49
C THR A 272 -29.24 -1.44 -3.10
N TYR A 273 -27.92 -1.45 -2.94
CA TYR A 273 -27.30 -1.20 -1.63
C TYR A 273 -27.25 0.29 -1.27
N GLN A 274 -27.16 1.19 -2.26
CA GLN A 274 -27.24 2.63 -2.02
C GLN A 274 -28.65 3.10 -1.69
N ALA A 275 -29.69 2.50 -2.30
CA ALA A 275 -31.08 2.83 -2.00
C ALA A 275 -31.48 2.52 -0.54
N LYS A 276 -30.80 1.56 0.10
CA LYS A 276 -30.99 1.23 1.52
C LYS A 276 -30.37 2.25 2.48
N GLY A 277 -29.60 3.22 1.98
CA GLY A 277 -28.89 4.20 2.79
C GLY A 277 -27.64 3.63 3.47
N GLY A 278 -27.24 4.26 4.58
CA GLY A 278 -26.04 3.88 5.35
C GLY A 278 -24.72 4.21 4.65
N ILE A 279 -23.64 3.55 5.07
CA ILE A 279 -22.28 3.82 4.59
C ILE A 279 -22.11 3.59 3.07
N PRO A 280 -22.69 2.55 2.43
CA PRO A 280 -22.61 2.40 0.97
C PRO A 280 -23.17 3.60 0.19
N ALA A 281 -24.08 4.36 0.80
CA ALA A 281 -24.65 5.57 0.24
C ALA A 281 -23.88 6.84 0.63
N SER A 282 -22.74 6.77 1.34
CA SER A 282 -21.94 7.97 1.64
C SER A 282 -21.33 8.58 0.37
N LYS A 283 -20.92 9.86 0.43
CA LYS A 283 -20.33 10.56 -0.72
C LYS A 283 -19.00 9.90 -1.14
N GLU A 284 -18.20 9.52 -0.16
CA GLU A 284 -16.87 8.93 -0.32
C GLU A 284 -16.99 7.54 -0.98
N VAL A 285 -17.89 6.69 -0.49
CA VAL A 285 -18.13 5.38 -1.08
C VAL A 285 -18.72 5.50 -2.48
N ARG A 286 -19.65 6.44 -2.71
CA ARG A 286 -20.17 6.71 -4.06
C ARG A 286 -19.05 7.07 -5.05
N ALA A 287 -18.10 7.90 -4.64
CA ALA A 287 -16.97 8.27 -5.49
C ALA A 287 -16.10 7.05 -5.83
N ALA A 288 -15.77 6.21 -4.83
CA ALA A 288 -15.02 4.98 -5.05
C ALA A 288 -15.75 4.00 -6.00
N LEU A 289 -17.07 3.84 -5.82
CA LEU A 289 -17.88 2.98 -6.68
C LEU A 289 -17.95 3.50 -8.13
N GLN A 290 -17.93 4.81 -8.35
CA GLN A 290 -17.84 5.40 -9.69
C GLN A 290 -16.47 5.16 -10.34
N ALA A 291 -15.39 5.25 -9.55
CA ALA A 291 -14.05 4.92 -10.02
C ALA A 291 -13.96 3.45 -10.45
N ILE A 292 -14.48 2.53 -9.61
CA ILE A 292 -14.56 1.09 -9.92
C ILE A 292 -15.45 0.82 -11.14
N ALA A 293 -16.60 1.50 -11.25
CA ALA A 293 -17.50 1.41 -12.41
C ALA A 293 -16.78 1.75 -13.73
N THR A 294 -15.96 2.80 -13.69
CA THR A 294 -15.16 3.22 -14.84
C THR A 294 -14.08 2.17 -15.14
N LEU A 295 -13.34 1.75 -14.11
CA LEU A 295 -12.15 0.91 -14.23
C LEU A 295 -12.45 -0.50 -14.78
N TYR A 296 -13.45 -1.19 -14.22
CA TYR A 296 -13.77 -2.59 -14.57
C TYR A 296 -14.83 -2.72 -15.64
N PHE A 297 -15.80 -1.81 -15.63
CA PHE A 297 -17.03 -1.96 -16.40
C PHE A 297 -17.12 -0.97 -17.57
N ALA A 298 -16.17 -0.03 -17.69
CA ALA A 298 -16.21 1.05 -18.68
C ALA A 298 -17.54 1.83 -18.64
N ILE A 299 -18.08 2.03 -17.43
CA ILE A 299 -19.27 2.85 -17.20
C ILE A 299 -18.76 4.26 -16.84
N PRO A 300 -19.03 5.28 -17.67
CA PRO A 300 -18.58 6.63 -17.37
C PRO A 300 -19.30 7.19 -16.13
N PRO A 301 -18.66 8.08 -15.35
CA PRO A 301 -19.32 8.77 -14.26
C PRO A 301 -20.50 9.59 -14.77
N PRO A 302 -21.56 9.79 -13.95
CA PRO A 302 -22.66 10.66 -14.31
C PRO A 302 -22.14 12.06 -14.65
N ARG A 303 -22.67 12.68 -15.72
CA ARG A 303 -22.33 14.06 -16.08
C ARG A 303 -22.88 14.99 -14.99
N THR A 304 -22.04 15.39 -14.04
CA THR A 304 -22.42 16.26 -12.91
C THR A 304 -21.94 17.70 -13.05
N GLN A 305 -21.19 18.04 -14.10
CA GLN A 305 -21.12 19.42 -14.59
C GLN A 305 -22.16 19.59 -15.69
N PRO A 306 -23.01 20.64 -15.68
CA PRO A 306 -23.50 21.15 -16.94
C PRO A 306 -22.25 21.47 -17.76
N ASP A 307 -22.10 20.84 -18.94
CA ASP A 307 -21.13 21.28 -19.93
C ASP A 307 -21.18 22.80 -19.93
N ASN A 308 -20.10 23.49 -19.55
CA ASN A 308 -20.07 24.94 -19.50
C ASN A 308 -20.31 25.41 -20.95
N PRO A 309 -21.55 25.75 -21.34
CA PRO A 309 -21.89 25.88 -22.74
C PRO A 309 -21.22 27.13 -23.31
N PHE A 310 -21.01 28.12 -22.43
CA PHE A 310 -20.25 29.32 -22.67
C PHE A 310 -18.76 29.04 -22.89
N GLY A 311 -18.16 28.15 -22.09
CA GLY A 311 -16.76 27.73 -22.27
C GLY A 311 -16.53 26.94 -23.57
N ALA A 312 -17.46 26.06 -23.93
CA ALA A 312 -17.43 25.32 -25.18
C ALA A 312 -17.62 26.25 -26.41
N MET A 313 -18.50 27.25 -26.31
CA MET A 313 -18.65 28.29 -27.35
C MET A 313 -17.41 29.17 -27.48
N LEU A 314 -16.80 29.62 -26.38
CA LEU A 314 -15.57 30.42 -26.41
C LEU A 314 -14.40 29.64 -27.01
N SER A 315 -14.24 28.36 -26.68
CA SER A 315 -13.17 27.51 -27.22
C SER A 315 -13.35 27.23 -28.71
N SER A 316 -14.59 27.05 -29.16
CA SER A 316 -14.98 26.94 -30.58
C SER A 316 -14.77 28.25 -31.36
N MET A 317 -15.03 29.40 -30.73
CA MET A 317 -14.86 30.72 -31.35
C MET A 317 -13.39 31.17 -31.41
N LEU A 318 -12.55 30.73 -30.46
CA LEU A 318 -11.11 31.04 -30.41
C LEU A 318 -10.23 30.02 -31.15
N GLY A 319 -10.80 29.03 -31.84
CA GLY A 319 -10.04 28.09 -32.67
C GLY A 319 -9.07 27.19 -31.89
N GLY A 320 -9.29 27.02 -30.58
CA GLY A 320 -8.44 26.18 -29.74
C GLY A 320 -8.75 24.70 -29.95
N ALA A 321 -7.75 23.91 -30.36
CA ALA A 321 -7.86 22.45 -30.35
C ALA A 321 -8.22 21.97 -28.94
N PRO A 322 -9.14 20.99 -28.78
CA PRO A 322 -9.50 20.49 -27.46
C PRO A 322 -8.26 19.87 -26.82
N THR A 323 -7.81 20.45 -25.70
CA THR A 323 -6.87 19.79 -24.80
C THR A 323 -7.55 18.53 -24.29
N GLY A 324 -7.13 17.38 -24.81
CA GLY A 324 -7.70 16.08 -24.45
C GLY A 324 -7.69 15.89 -22.93
N ALA A 325 -8.84 15.53 -22.36
CA ALA A 325 -8.91 15.09 -20.99
C ALA A 325 -7.97 13.88 -20.80
N PRO A 326 -7.31 13.73 -19.63
CA PRO A 326 -6.43 12.60 -19.38
C PRO A 326 -7.17 11.28 -19.64
N GLU A 327 -6.53 10.42 -20.44
CA GLU A 327 -7.09 9.14 -20.86
C GLU A 327 -7.38 8.28 -19.62
N ARG A 328 -8.65 7.92 -19.42
CA ARG A 328 -9.09 7.21 -18.22
C ARG A 328 -8.66 5.75 -18.31
N ARG A 329 -7.93 5.27 -17.30
CA ARG A 329 -7.48 3.88 -17.21
C ARG A 329 -8.68 2.93 -17.14
N VAL A 330 -8.87 2.14 -18.20
CA VAL A 330 -9.78 0.99 -18.22
C VAL A 330 -8.94 -0.27 -18.19
N LEU A 331 -9.34 -1.27 -17.40
CA LEU A 331 -8.64 -2.56 -17.41
C LEU A 331 -8.93 -3.28 -18.73
N SER A 332 -7.87 -3.56 -19.49
CA SER A 332 -7.94 -4.52 -20.59
C SER A 332 -7.79 -5.93 -20.02
N PRO A 333 -8.57 -6.92 -20.48
CA PRO A 333 -8.48 -8.28 -19.95
C PRO A 333 -7.07 -8.86 -20.17
N GLY A 334 -6.56 -9.58 -19.16
CA GLY A 334 -5.34 -10.36 -19.27
C GLY A 334 -5.51 -11.47 -20.31
N LEU A 335 -4.98 -11.26 -21.50
CA LEU A 335 -4.58 -12.36 -22.38
C LEU A 335 -3.35 -12.99 -21.74
N ASN A 336 -3.50 -14.16 -21.12
CA ASN A 336 -2.52 -15.25 -21.17
C ASN A 336 -3.10 -16.49 -20.50
N LYS A 337 -3.57 -17.43 -21.32
CA LYS A 337 -3.39 -18.86 -21.02
C LYS A 337 -1.89 -19.09 -20.83
N PRO A 338 -1.45 -19.92 -19.86
CA PRO A 338 -0.05 -20.34 -19.85
C PRO A 338 0.26 -21.01 -21.20
N GLN A 339 1.21 -20.45 -21.94
CA GLN A 339 1.85 -21.18 -23.02
C GLN A 339 2.59 -22.34 -22.36
N THR A 340 2.04 -23.54 -22.51
CA THR A 340 2.80 -24.77 -22.38
C THR A 340 3.94 -24.72 -23.40
N LEU A 341 5.14 -24.37 -22.95
CA LEU A 341 6.36 -24.69 -23.66
C LEU A 341 6.48 -26.21 -23.63
N GLY A 342 6.04 -26.84 -24.73
CA GLY A 342 6.31 -28.24 -24.99
C GLY A 342 7.82 -28.43 -25.13
N LEU A 343 8.32 -29.43 -24.44
CA LEU A 343 9.60 -30.07 -24.73
C LEU A 343 9.37 -30.94 -25.96
N ASP A 344 9.95 -30.52 -27.08
CA ASP A 344 10.56 -31.37 -28.11
C ASP A 344 11.83 -30.66 -28.58
#